data_AF-A0A6I5C5X7-F1
#
_entry.id   AF-A0A6I5C5X7-F1
#
_cell.length_a   1.000
_cell.length_b   1.000
_cell.length_c   1.000
_cell.angle_alpha   90.00
_cell.angle_beta   90.00
_cell.angle_gamma   90.00
#
_symmetry.space_group_name_H-M   'P 1'
#
loop_
_entity.id
_entity.type
_entity.pdbx_description
1 polymer ?
#
loop_
_entity_poly.entity_id
_entity_poly.type
_entity_poly.pdbx_seq_one_letter_code
_entity_poly.pdbx_strand_id
1 'polypeptide(L)'
;GPGPVLAPVLARAGLPLGDRDPAAVVLDATGVRDVDGLGAVHAALHPVVRTLTASGRVVVLGAPLDPDDHHQAAAQQALEGFTRSLGKEIGRGRTVNLVRLTDAEAAGTTLDFLLSPRSAYVSGQVVHVAGPDAGG
;
A
#
# COMPACT_ATOMS: atom_id res chain seq x y z
N GLY A 1 7.53 -11.67 -7.43
CA GLY A 1 6.73 -10.71 -6.66
C GLY A 1 7.00 -10.89 -5.18
N PRO A 2 6.90 -9.84 -4.36
CA PRO A 2 7.37 -9.81 -2.97
C PRO A 2 6.55 -10.67 -1.97
N GLY A 3 5.56 -11.44 -2.43
CA GLY A 3 4.64 -12.25 -1.62
C GLY A 3 5.24 -13.02 -0.43
N PRO A 4 6.29 -13.86 -0.59
CA PRO A 4 6.85 -14.62 0.53
C PRO A 4 7.65 -13.75 1.53
N VAL A 5 8.17 -12.60 1.09
CA VAL A 5 8.99 -11.69 1.93
C VAL A 5 8.09 -10.72 2.71
N LEU A 6 6.91 -10.39 2.19
CA LEU A 6 6.00 -9.44 2.83
C LEU A 6 5.29 -10.03 4.06
N ALA A 7 4.96 -11.32 4.06
CA ALA A 7 4.27 -11.96 5.18
C ALA A 7 5.01 -11.84 6.54
N PRO A 8 6.32 -12.15 6.66
CA PRO A 8 7.05 -11.96 7.91
C PRO A 8 7.21 -10.48 8.30
N VAL A 9 7.23 -9.57 7.33
CA VAL A 9 7.25 -8.12 7.58
C VAL A 9 5.93 -7.67 8.20
N LEU A 10 4.79 -8.10 7.65
CA LEU A 10 3.47 -7.76 8.17
C LEU A 10 3.16 -8.41 9.52
N ALA A 11 3.73 -9.59 9.81
CA ALA A 11 3.57 -10.25 11.11
C ALA A 11 4.04 -9.37 12.28
N ARG A 12 4.99 -8.44 12.05
CA ARG A 12 5.48 -7.49 13.07
C ARG A 12 4.43 -6.47 13.50
N ALA A 13 3.48 -6.15 12.62
CA ALA A 13 2.39 -5.24 12.94
C ALA A 13 1.38 -5.85 13.94
N GLY A 14 1.45 -7.16 14.21
CA GLY A 14 0.62 -7.84 15.20
C GLY A 14 -0.88 -7.88 14.84
N LEU A 15 -1.21 -7.73 13.55
CA LEU A 15 -2.59 -7.74 13.07
C LEU A 15 -3.00 -9.16 12.64
N PRO A 16 -4.13 -9.70 13.13
CA PRO A 16 -4.62 -10.99 12.68
C PRO A 16 -5.04 -10.94 11.20
N LEU A 17 -4.66 -11.95 10.43
CA LEU A 17 -5.05 -12.08 9.02
C LEU A 17 -6.47 -12.66 8.91
N GLY A 18 -7.27 -12.15 7.96
CA GLY A 18 -8.55 -12.77 7.59
C GLY A 18 -9.77 -12.37 8.43
N ASP A 19 -9.72 -11.25 9.14
CA ASP A 19 -10.87 -10.74 9.89
C ASP A 19 -12.00 -10.25 8.96
N ARG A 20 -13.27 -10.36 9.40
CA ARG A 20 -14.43 -9.88 8.64
C ARG A 20 -14.46 -8.36 8.56
N ASP A 21 -14.02 -7.69 9.62
CA ASP A 21 -13.95 -6.23 9.75
C ASP A 21 -12.50 -5.81 10.05
N PRO A 22 -11.60 -5.77 9.05
CA PRO A 22 -10.18 -5.59 9.29
C PRO A 22 -9.85 -4.19 9.81
N ALA A 23 -8.87 -4.09 10.71
CA ALA A 23 -8.30 -2.81 11.14
C ALA A 23 -7.29 -2.23 10.14
N ALA A 24 -6.70 -3.07 9.30
CA ALA A 24 -5.85 -2.63 8.22
C ALA A 24 -5.93 -3.54 6.99
N VAL A 25 -5.62 -2.98 5.84
CA VAL A 25 -5.52 -3.65 4.55
C VAL A 25 -4.19 -3.26 3.92
N VAL A 26 -3.43 -4.27 3.51
CA VAL A 26 -2.22 -4.09 2.71
C VAL A 26 -2.44 -4.77 1.36
N LEU A 27 -2.35 -4.00 0.28
CA LEU A 27 -2.49 -4.53 -1.08
C LEU A 27 -1.13 -4.47 -1.78
N ASP A 28 -0.65 -5.61 -2.24
CA ASP A 28 0.52 -5.67 -3.12
C ASP A 28 0.13 -5.37 -4.57
N ALA A 29 0.43 -4.16 -5.03
CA ALA A 29 0.25 -3.69 -6.40
C ALA A 29 1.61 -3.46 -7.10
N THR A 30 2.71 -4.02 -6.57
CA THR A 30 4.06 -3.90 -7.18
C THR A 30 4.13 -4.51 -8.58
N GLY A 31 3.26 -5.49 -8.87
CA GLY A 31 3.15 -6.14 -10.18
C GLY A 31 2.23 -5.44 -11.18
N VAL A 32 1.58 -4.32 -10.84
CA VAL A 32 0.69 -3.61 -11.77
C VAL A 32 1.52 -2.94 -12.86
N ARG A 33 1.21 -3.25 -14.13
CA ARG A 33 1.94 -2.72 -15.29
C ARG A 33 1.05 -2.04 -16.33
N ASP A 34 -0.26 -2.15 -16.21
CA ASP A 34 -1.22 -1.69 -17.19
C ASP A 34 -2.57 -1.31 -16.56
N VAL A 35 -3.50 -0.89 -17.41
CA VAL A 35 -4.85 -0.45 -17.02
C VAL A 35 -5.69 -1.60 -16.45
N ASP A 36 -5.52 -2.82 -16.96
CA ASP A 36 -6.25 -3.99 -16.46
C ASP A 36 -5.81 -4.30 -15.01
N GLY A 37 -4.51 -4.20 -14.72
CA GLY A 37 -3.98 -4.29 -13.36
C GLY A 37 -4.52 -3.21 -12.42
N LEU A 38 -4.71 -1.98 -12.90
CA LEU A 38 -5.38 -0.92 -12.12
C LEU A 38 -6.85 -1.26 -11.84
N GLY A 39 -7.55 -1.84 -12.82
CA GLY A 39 -8.90 -2.36 -12.64
C GLY A 39 -8.97 -3.43 -11.54
N ALA A 40 -7.98 -4.33 -11.51
CA ALA A 40 -7.87 -5.35 -10.47
C ALA A 40 -7.63 -4.74 -9.06
N VAL A 41 -6.80 -3.71 -8.95
CA VAL A 41 -6.59 -2.97 -7.69
C VAL A 41 -7.90 -2.38 -7.17
N HIS A 42 -8.64 -1.70 -8.04
CA HIS A 42 -9.94 -1.14 -7.68
C HIS A 42 -10.92 -2.25 -7.24
N ALA A 43 -11.04 -3.32 -8.01
CA ALA A 43 -11.93 -4.44 -7.72
C ALA A 43 -11.58 -5.12 -6.38
N ALA A 44 -10.30 -5.24 -6.05
CA ALA A 44 -9.83 -5.82 -4.79
C ALA A 44 -10.14 -4.93 -3.58
N LEU A 45 -9.94 -3.61 -3.69
CA LEU A 45 -10.13 -2.70 -2.55
C LEU A 45 -11.58 -2.30 -2.31
N HIS A 46 -12.38 -2.15 -3.37
CA HIS A 46 -13.75 -1.66 -3.31
C HIS A 46 -14.66 -2.38 -2.26
N PRO A 47 -14.69 -3.73 -2.16
CA PRO A 47 -15.49 -4.39 -1.14
C PRO A 47 -14.92 -4.21 0.27
N VAL A 48 -13.59 -4.18 0.42
CA VAL A 48 -12.91 -4.20 1.73
C VAL A 48 -12.95 -2.85 2.43
N VAL A 49 -12.91 -1.73 1.68
CA VAL A 49 -13.02 -0.39 2.29
C VAL A 49 -14.35 -0.13 2.99
N ARG A 50 -15.40 -0.89 2.65
CA ARG A 50 -16.71 -0.81 3.31
C ARG A 50 -16.73 -1.51 4.67
N THR A 51 -15.98 -2.61 4.81
CA THR A 51 -15.90 -3.40 6.05
C THR A 51 -14.75 -2.98 6.97
N LEU A 52 -13.78 -2.22 6.46
CA LEU A 52 -12.68 -1.67 7.25
C LEU A 52 -13.20 -0.95 8.51
N THR A 53 -12.58 -1.16 9.66
CA THR A 53 -13.03 -0.51 10.91
C THR A 53 -12.91 1.02 10.84
N ALA A 54 -13.55 1.71 11.79
CA ALA A 54 -13.29 3.13 12.00
C ALA A 54 -11.82 3.34 12.37
N SER A 55 -11.20 4.41 11.87
CA SER A 55 -9.76 4.63 12.02
C SER A 55 -8.88 3.51 11.46
N GLY A 56 -9.37 2.75 10.48
CA GLY A 56 -8.57 1.73 9.80
C GLY A 56 -7.48 2.29 8.88
N ARG A 57 -6.60 1.41 8.40
CA ARG A 57 -5.44 1.76 7.55
C ARG A 57 -5.49 1.02 6.22
N VAL A 58 -5.33 1.73 5.12
CA VAL A 58 -5.10 1.13 3.79
C VAL A 58 -3.70 1.50 3.34
N VAL A 59 -2.89 0.49 3.05
CA VAL A 59 -1.56 0.67 2.46
C VAL A 59 -1.53 -0.06 1.12
N VAL A 60 -1.26 0.68 0.05
CA VAL A 60 -1.01 0.10 -1.26
C VAL A 60 0.50 0.06 -1.46
N LEU A 61 1.03 -1.09 -1.85
CA LEU A 61 2.44 -1.26 -2.20
C LEU A 61 2.59 -1.12 -3.70
N GLY A 62 3.44 -0.20 -4.15
CA GLY A 62 3.76 0.03 -5.55
C GLY A 62 5.23 -0.26 -5.85
N ALA A 63 5.52 -0.44 -7.13
CA ALA A 63 6.90 -0.45 -7.61
C ALA A 63 7.39 0.98 -7.87
N PRO A 64 8.71 1.21 -7.91
CA PRO A 64 9.28 2.39 -8.55
C PRO A 64 8.82 2.50 -10.00
N LEU A 65 8.74 3.73 -10.50
CA LEU A 65 8.44 3.98 -11.90
C LEU A 65 9.60 3.48 -12.76
N ASP A 66 9.29 2.65 -13.75
CA ASP A 66 10.29 2.11 -14.67
C ASP A 66 10.60 3.15 -15.76
N PRO A 67 11.83 3.68 -15.86
CA PRO A 67 12.17 4.68 -16.88
C PRO A 67 12.16 4.10 -18.30
N ASP A 68 12.28 2.77 -18.44
CA ASP A 68 12.37 2.07 -19.73
C ASP A 68 11.03 1.44 -20.15
N ASP A 69 10.02 1.42 -19.27
CA ASP A 69 8.66 0.94 -19.56
C ASP A 69 7.60 2.00 -19.21
N HIS A 70 7.18 2.76 -20.22
CA HIS A 70 6.17 3.81 -20.06
C HIS A 70 4.79 3.29 -19.63
N HIS A 71 4.42 2.05 -19.98
CA HIS A 71 3.13 1.48 -19.57
C HIS A 71 3.15 1.18 -18.08
N GLN A 72 4.22 0.54 -17.61
CA GLN A 72 4.43 0.33 -16.18
C GLN A 72 4.44 1.66 -15.45
N ALA A 73 5.27 2.62 -15.88
CA ALA A 73 5.40 3.91 -15.20
C ALA A 73 4.05 4.65 -15.11
N ALA A 74 3.27 4.65 -16.18
CA ALA A 74 1.93 5.25 -16.17
C ALA A 74 0.99 4.52 -15.19
N ALA A 75 0.98 3.19 -15.19
CA ALA A 75 0.13 2.41 -14.31
C ALA A 75 0.53 2.58 -12.83
N GLN A 76 1.82 2.48 -12.52
CA GLN A 76 2.35 2.72 -11.18
C GLN A 76 2.13 4.16 -10.74
N GLN A 77 2.16 5.15 -11.63
CA GLN A 77 1.85 6.55 -11.29
C GLN A 77 0.35 6.76 -11.02
N ALA A 78 -0.53 6.06 -11.73
CA ALA A 78 -1.97 6.15 -11.50
C ALA A 78 -2.39 5.68 -10.09
N LEU A 79 -1.62 4.79 -9.45
CA LEU A 79 -1.84 4.39 -8.05
C LEU A 79 -1.78 5.58 -7.08
N GLU A 80 -0.99 6.62 -7.36
CA GLU A 80 -0.94 7.82 -6.54
C GLU A 80 -2.29 8.57 -6.60
N GLY A 81 -2.82 8.78 -7.81
CA GLY A 81 -4.13 9.41 -8.00
C GLY A 81 -5.24 8.61 -7.32
N PHE A 82 -5.23 7.29 -7.49
CA PHE A 82 -6.18 6.39 -6.86
C PHE A 82 -6.14 6.47 -5.33
N THR A 83 -4.96 6.34 -4.71
CA THR A 83 -4.83 6.39 -3.24
C THR A 83 -5.21 7.75 -2.67
N ARG A 84 -4.88 8.86 -3.35
CA ARG A 84 -5.29 10.22 -2.95
C ARG A 84 -6.81 10.41 -3.04
N SER A 85 -7.48 9.89 -4.06
CA SER A 85 -8.95 9.97 -4.18
C SER A 85 -9.61 9.14 -3.10
N LEU A 86 -9.19 7.87 -2.95
CA LEU A 86 -9.74 6.97 -1.95
C LEU A 86 -9.57 7.53 -0.53
N GLY A 87 -8.42 8.13 -0.21
CA GLY A 87 -8.16 8.76 1.08
C GLY A 87 -9.13 9.91 1.42
N LYS A 88 -9.69 10.60 0.42
CA LYS A 88 -10.69 11.66 0.61
C LYS A 88 -12.10 11.10 0.82
N GLU A 89 -12.39 9.95 0.22
CA GLU A 89 -13.74 9.37 0.16
C GLU A 89 -14.01 8.37 1.29
N ILE A 90 -12.98 7.71 1.82
CA ILE A 90 -13.14 6.56 2.72
C ILE A 90 -13.70 6.92 4.12
N GLY A 91 -13.58 8.18 4.53
CA GLY A 91 -14.18 8.73 5.75
C GLY A 91 -13.77 8.03 7.06
N ARG A 92 -14.55 8.26 8.13
CA ARG A 92 -14.44 7.59 9.45
C ARG A 92 -13.02 7.56 10.06
N GLY A 93 -12.21 8.59 9.82
CA GLY A 93 -10.84 8.70 10.32
C GLY A 93 -9.86 7.68 9.74
N ARG A 94 -10.23 6.99 8.65
CA ARG A 94 -9.38 6.01 7.99
C ARG A 94 -8.33 6.72 7.14
N THR A 95 -7.17 6.08 6.96
CA THR A 95 -6.09 6.64 6.14
C THR A 95 -5.73 5.71 4.99
N VAL A 96 -5.25 6.29 3.89
CA VAL A 96 -4.86 5.57 2.67
C VAL A 96 -3.51 6.11 2.23
N ASN A 97 -2.49 5.26 2.12
CA ASN A 97 -1.15 5.68 1.71
C ASN A 97 -0.56 4.71 0.67
N LEU A 98 0.30 5.23 -0.19
CA LEU A 98 1.08 4.46 -1.15
C LEU A 98 2.51 4.32 -0.64
N VAL A 99 3.05 3.11 -0.61
CA VAL A 99 4.46 2.84 -0.35
C VAL A 99 5.06 2.29 -1.64
N ARG A 100 5.99 3.03 -2.25
CA ARG A 100 6.81 2.51 -3.36
C ARG A 100 8.05 1.87 -2.78
N LEU A 101 8.31 0.61 -3.11
CA LEU A 101 9.46 -0.11 -2.56
C LEU A 101 10.22 -0.95 -3.58
N THR A 102 11.53 -1.03 -3.41
CA THR A 102 12.39 -2.02 -4.08
C THR A 102 12.67 -3.25 -3.21
N ASP A 103 12.56 -3.10 -1.89
CA ASP A 103 12.83 -4.14 -0.91
C ASP A 103 11.75 -4.15 0.19
N ALA A 104 11.19 -5.32 0.46
CA ALA A 104 10.09 -5.46 1.42
C ALA A 104 10.58 -5.43 2.87
N GLU A 105 11.79 -5.90 3.16
CA GLU A 105 12.34 -5.90 4.51
C GLU A 105 12.64 -4.48 4.99
N ALA A 106 13.23 -3.65 4.13
CA ALA A 106 13.48 -2.24 4.39
C ALA A 106 12.20 -1.45 4.67
N ALA A 107 11.05 -1.90 4.13
CA ALA A 107 9.76 -1.27 4.37
C ALA A 107 9.17 -1.55 5.76
N GLY A 108 9.75 -2.47 6.55
CA GLY A 108 9.18 -2.89 7.84
C GLY A 108 8.82 -1.75 8.78
N THR A 109 9.78 -0.87 9.09
CA THR A 109 9.53 0.28 9.99
C THR A 109 8.46 1.24 9.46
N THR A 110 8.45 1.46 8.13
CA THR A 110 7.44 2.30 7.47
C THR A 110 6.05 1.68 7.60
N LEU A 111 5.94 0.38 7.35
CA LEU A 111 4.68 -0.35 7.47
C LEU A 111 4.20 -0.39 8.94
N ASP A 112 5.09 -0.65 9.89
CA ASP A 112 4.77 -0.61 11.33
C ASP A 112 4.26 0.77 11.77
N PHE A 113 4.81 1.85 11.21
CA PHE A 113 4.29 3.19 11.45
C PHE A 113 2.90 3.39 10.84
N LEU A 114 2.76 3.13 9.53
CA LEU A 114 1.53 3.39 8.77
C LEU A 114 0.36 2.52 9.24
N LEU A 115 0.62 1.29 9.69
CA LEU A 115 -0.40 0.36 10.20
C LEU A 115 -0.77 0.61 11.68
N SER A 116 -0.10 1.55 12.35
CA SER A 116 -0.36 1.88 13.76
C SER A 116 -1.27 3.11 13.95
N PRO A 117 -1.77 3.36 15.19
CA PRO A 117 -2.45 4.60 15.53
C PRO A 117 -1.59 5.86 15.33
N ARG A 118 -0.26 5.75 15.33
CA ARG A 118 0.66 6.90 15.19
C ARG A 118 0.53 7.64 13.86
N SER A 119 0.01 6.97 12.83
CA SER A 119 -0.22 7.53 11.50
C SER A 119 -1.62 8.14 11.32
N ALA A 120 -2.37 8.42 12.40
CA ALA A 120 -3.78 8.85 12.33
C ALA A 120 -4.04 10.09 11.45
N TYR A 121 -3.06 10.97 11.27
CA TYR A 121 -3.15 12.16 10.43
C TYR A 121 -2.33 12.07 9.13
N VAL A 122 -1.81 10.89 8.80
CA VAL A 122 -1.03 10.64 7.58
C VAL A 122 -1.91 9.89 6.58
N SER A 123 -2.45 10.62 5.61
CA SER A 123 -3.29 10.06 4.54
C SER A 123 -2.99 10.75 3.21
N GLY A 124 -3.21 10.04 2.11
CA GLY A 124 -2.94 10.48 0.74
C GLY A 124 -1.46 10.73 0.45
N GLN A 125 -0.55 10.14 1.23
CA GLN A 125 0.89 10.30 1.07
C GLN A 125 1.49 9.19 0.21
N VAL A 126 2.58 9.52 -0.47
CA VAL A 126 3.45 8.57 -1.16
C VAL A 126 4.77 8.51 -0.40
N VAL A 127 5.14 7.32 0.06
CA VAL A 127 6.40 7.07 0.75
C VAL A 127 7.28 6.20 -0.14
N HIS A 128 8.54 6.56 -0.30
CA HIS A 128 9.52 5.76 -1.03
C HIS A 128 10.42 5.05 -0.05
N VAL A 129 10.61 3.74 -0.23
CA VAL A 129 11.52 2.93 0.55
C VAL A 129 12.44 2.17 -0.39
N ALA A 130 13.74 2.38 -0.23
CA ALA A 130 14.76 1.58 -0.90
C ALA A 130 15.42 0.66 0.13
N GLY A 131 15.87 -0.52 -0.33
CA GLY A 131 16.84 -1.32 0.42
C GLY A 131 18.12 -0.52 0.68
N PRO A 132 18.99 -0.98 1.59
CA PRO A 132 20.30 -0.38 1.76
C PRO A 132 21.02 -0.32 0.40
N ASP A 133 21.60 0.84 0.08
CA ASP A 133 22.45 0.97 -1.09
C ASP A 133 23.53 -0.10 -1.01
N ALA A 134 23.64 -0.93 -2.04
CA ALA A 134 24.75 -1.86 -2.17
C ALA A 134 26.04 -1.08 -2.48
N GLY A 135 26.58 -0.39 -1.47
CA GLY A 135 27.91 0.22 -1.49
C GLY A 135 27.95 1.74 -1.51
N GLY A 136 28.39 2.30 -0.39
CA GLY A 136 29.35 3.41 -0.33
C GLY A 136 30.59 2.92 0.39
#